data_AF-A0A1H1LF12-F1
#
_entry.id   AF-A0A1H1LF12-F1
#
_cell.length_a   1.000
_cell.length_b   1.000
_cell.length_c   1.000
_cell.angle_alpha   90.00
_cell.angle_beta   90.00
_cell.angle_gamma   90.00
#
_symmetry.space_group_name_H-M   'P 1'
#
loop_
_entity.id
_entity.type
_entity.pdbx_description
1 polymer ?
#
loop_
_entity_poly.entity_id
_entity_poly.type
_entity_poly.pdbx_seq_one_letter_code
_entity_poly.pdbx_strand_id
1 'polypeptide(L)'
;MSTETEMILDLIGKKSRVQIVAGFFRGIDGLRATVDFSDGRVPANFTSSYMPELNEPVWVLVADGVAYMLGPTRPKPTNGVIATIAGGVASVQTDLGRVDATFDLGRTYSSGDAVKLLWGDGCWILGVRSDVPPDPEVPPAPGGGGGRRTVTFTAIDSGAYENSWWQNDVWCSARNIGAWFYGNKFRDTIPDDASIISARIYLPQTKNLGAAPFGRHGFATKPVGAVTFAAVSELPEVSGRRTGWRSIPVGLIDHLKSNTGGLGFAGGGYSIWAGTQKDAQSGAVRVTYTT
;
A
#
# COMPACT_ATOMS: atom_id res chain seq x y z
N MET A 1 16.75 -35.51 56.68
CA MET A 1 16.99 -35.30 55.24
C MET A 1 15.72 -35.71 54.53
N SER A 2 14.95 -34.76 53.99
CA SER A 2 13.80 -35.15 53.16
C SER A 2 14.33 -35.89 51.95
N THR A 3 13.68 -36.97 51.56
CA THR A 3 14.08 -37.70 50.36
C THR A 3 13.86 -36.81 49.14
N GLU A 4 14.68 -36.95 48.10
CA GLU A 4 14.54 -36.18 46.85
C GLU A 4 13.12 -36.25 46.28
N THR A 5 12.45 -37.40 46.45
CA THR A 5 11.03 -37.62 46.13
C THR A 5 10.09 -36.67 46.87
N GLU A 6 10.29 -36.44 48.17
CA GLU A 6 9.46 -35.50 48.95
C GLU A 6 9.64 -34.06 48.47
N MET A 7 10.86 -33.67 48.10
CA MET A 7 11.14 -32.34 47.53
C MET A 7 10.47 -32.15 46.17
N ILE A 8 10.49 -33.17 45.31
CA ILE A 8 9.83 -33.13 44.00
C ILE A 8 8.30 -33.05 44.18
N LEU A 9 7.73 -33.82 45.09
CA LEU A 9 6.28 -33.80 45.37
C LEU A 9 5.83 -32.45 45.95
N ASP A 10 6.61 -31.84 46.84
CA ASP A 10 6.34 -30.49 47.37
C ASP A 10 6.40 -29.42 46.27
N LEU A 11 7.40 -29.49 45.38
CA LEU A 11 7.50 -28.59 44.24
C LEU A 11 6.33 -28.75 43.25
N ILE A 12 5.85 -29.98 43.03
CA ILE A 12 4.66 -30.24 42.20
C ILE A 12 3.39 -29.74 42.90
N GLY A 13 3.26 -29.95 44.21
CA GLY A 13 2.11 -29.49 45.00
C GLY A 13 1.98 -27.97 45.06
N LYS A 14 3.08 -27.23 44.90
CA LYS A 14 3.13 -25.76 44.84
C LYS A 14 2.84 -25.18 43.45
N LYS A 15 2.73 -25.99 42.40
CA LYS A 15 2.39 -25.49 41.06
C LYS A 15 0.87 -25.34 40.94
N SER A 16 0.45 -24.29 40.24
CA SER A 16 -0.95 -24.15 39.84
C SER A 16 -1.39 -25.35 39.00
N ARG A 17 -2.56 -25.89 39.33
CA ARG A 17 -3.22 -26.92 38.53
C ARG A 17 -4.03 -26.23 37.46
N VAL A 18 -3.58 -26.37 36.22
CA VAL A 18 -4.19 -25.73 35.07
C VAL A 18 -4.68 -26.80 34.10
N GLN A 19 -5.95 -26.74 33.75
CA GLN A 19 -6.56 -27.60 32.74
C GLN A 19 -7.36 -26.76 31.76
N ILE A 20 -7.32 -27.12 30.48
CA ILE A 20 -8.20 -26.58 29.46
C ILE A 20 -9.15 -27.69 29.04
N VAL A 21 -10.45 -27.41 29.09
CA VAL A 21 -11.52 -28.34 28.72
C VAL A 21 -12.52 -27.67 27.79
N ALA A 22 -13.16 -28.48 26.94
CA ALA A 22 -14.33 -28.04 26.19
C ALA A 22 -15.59 -28.24 27.04
N GLY A 23 -16.51 -27.29 26.98
CA GLY A 23 -17.82 -27.35 27.62
C GLY A 23 -18.90 -26.73 26.75
N PHE A 24 -20.13 -26.66 27.26
CA PHE A 24 -21.26 -26.02 26.57
C PHE A 24 -21.78 -24.86 27.39
N PHE A 25 -21.89 -23.68 26.78
CA PHE A 25 -22.47 -22.51 27.42
C PHE A 25 -23.98 -22.71 27.65
N ARG A 26 -24.47 -22.38 28.84
CA ARG A 26 -25.87 -22.58 29.25
C ARG A 26 -26.59 -21.31 29.66
N GLY A 27 -25.89 -20.18 29.67
CA GLY A 27 -26.44 -18.89 30.05
C GLY A 27 -25.57 -18.17 31.06
N ILE A 28 -26.15 -17.15 31.67
CA ILE A 28 -25.48 -16.24 32.60
C ILE A 28 -26.17 -16.35 33.95
N ASP A 29 -25.37 -16.39 35.01
CA ASP A 29 -25.84 -16.18 36.39
C ASP A 29 -25.06 -15.00 36.98
N GLY A 30 -25.73 -13.86 37.15
CA GLY A 30 -25.11 -12.60 37.52
C GLY A 30 -24.05 -12.14 36.51
N LEU A 31 -22.78 -12.10 36.94
CA LEU A 31 -21.63 -11.70 36.11
C LEU A 31 -20.81 -12.89 35.61
N ARG A 32 -21.31 -14.13 35.79
CA ARG A 32 -20.59 -15.35 35.43
C ARG A 32 -21.32 -16.13 34.34
N ALA A 33 -20.53 -16.72 33.45
CA ALA A 33 -21.01 -17.72 32.52
C ALA A 33 -21.37 -19.00 33.29
N THR A 34 -22.42 -19.68 32.86
CA THR A 34 -22.75 -21.01 33.35
C THR A 34 -22.39 -22.01 32.25
N VAL A 35 -21.44 -22.91 32.50
CA VAL A 35 -20.92 -23.83 31.49
C VAL A 35 -21.04 -25.27 32.00
N ASP A 36 -21.57 -26.14 31.16
CA ASP A 36 -21.56 -27.58 31.43
C ASP A 36 -20.25 -28.19 30.93
N PHE A 37 -19.43 -28.71 31.84
CA PHE A 37 -18.24 -29.50 31.55
C PHE A 37 -17.94 -30.44 32.73
N SER A 38 -17.27 -31.56 32.48
CA SER A 38 -16.89 -32.55 33.52
C SER A 38 -18.06 -32.94 34.43
N ASP A 39 -19.09 -33.53 33.83
CA ASP A 39 -20.33 -34.07 34.45
C ASP A 39 -21.18 -33.08 35.26
N GLY A 40 -20.86 -31.79 35.25
CA GLY A 40 -21.56 -30.78 36.05
C GLY A 40 -21.73 -29.44 35.35
N ARG A 41 -22.57 -28.61 35.97
CA ARG A 41 -22.79 -27.21 35.61
C ARG A 41 -21.94 -26.34 36.51
N VAL A 42 -20.97 -25.62 35.93
CA VAL A 42 -19.96 -24.87 36.67
C VAL A 42 -20.03 -23.39 36.31
N PRO A 43 -20.04 -22.48 37.30
CA PRO A 43 -19.91 -21.05 37.03
C PRO A 43 -18.47 -20.71 36.64
N ALA A 44 -18.31 -20.00 35.53
CA ALA A 44 -17.03 -19.56 34.98
C ALA A 44 -16.99 -18.04 34.81
N ASN A 45 -15.84 -17.42 35.07
CA ASN A 45 -15.66 -15.99 34.81
C ASN A 45 -15.46 -15.75 33.31
N PHE A 46 -16.04 -14.67 32.78
CA PHE A 46 -15.73 -14.21 31.43
C PHE A 46 -14.29 -13.68 31.38
N THR A 47 -13.56 -14.03 30.32
CA THR A 47 -12.23 -13.44 30.04
C THR A 47 -12.23 -12.49 28.86
N SER A 48 -13.34 -12.43 28.12
CA SER A 48 -13.54 -11.56 26.97
C SER A 48 -14.96 -11.01 26.95
N SER A 49 -15.22 -10.03 26.08
CA SER A 49 -16.55 -9.48 25.83
C SER A 49 -17.43 -10.37 24.96
N TYR A 50 -16.94 -11.55 24.56
CA TYR A 50 -17.69 -12.49 23.75
C TYR A 50 -18.77 -13.17 24.59
N MET A 51 -20.01 -13.14 24.11
CA MET A 51 -21.12 -13.87 24.71
C MET A 51 -21.47 -15.05 23.80
N PRO A 52 -21.29 -16.31 24.24
CA PRO A 52 -21.69 -17.46 23.44
C PRO A 52 -23.21 -17.58 23.36
N GLU A 53 -23.69 -18.20 22.29
CA GLU A 53 -25.10 -18.61 22.17
C GLU A 53 -25.39 -19.78 23.12
N LEU A 54 -26.66 -19.95 23.49
CA LEU A 54 -27.08 -21.11 24.28
C LEU A 54 -26.68 -22.40 23.56
N ASN A 55 -26.04 -23.30 24.31
CA ASN A 55 -25.49 -24.57 23.86
C ASN A 55 -24.29 -24.45 22.91
N GLU A 56 -23.68 -23.28 22.80
CA GLU A 56 -22.46 -23.12 22.03
C GLU A 56 -21.27 -23.79 22.74
N PRO A 57 -20.43 -24.57 22.03
CA PRO A 57 -19.27 -25.20 22.62
C PRO A 57 -18.16 -24.17 22.87
N VAL A 58 -17.67 -24.09 24.11
CA VAL A 58 -16.68 -23.12 24.59
C VAL A 58 -15.44 -23.77 25.20
N TRP A 59 -14.31 -23.08 25.14
CA TRP A 59 -13.11 -23.43 25.89
C TRP A 59 -13.18 -22.84 27.31
N VAL A 60 -12.90 -23.69 28.30
CA VAL A 60 -12.81 -23.31 29.71
C VAL A 60 -11.43 -23.64 30.24
N LEU A 61 -10.78 -22.64 30.83
CA LEU A 61 -9.57 -22.79 31.63
C LEU A 61 -9.98 -22.98 33.08
N VAL A 62 -9.61 -24.09 33.69
CA VAL A 62 -9.72 -24.31 35.13
C VAL A 62 -8.34 -24.14 35.73
N ALA A 63 -8.16 -23.08 36.52
CA ALA A 63 -6.93 -22.79 37.24
C ALA A 63 -7.21 -22.81 38.73
N ASP A 64 -6.59 -23.75 39.44
CA ASP A 64 -6.72 -23.90 40.89
C ASP A 64 -8.20 -23.97 41.36
N GLY A 65 -9.03 -24.68 40.59
CA GLY A 65 -10.46 -24.85 40.86
C GLY A 65 -11.37 -23.70 40.39
N VAL A 66 -10.80 -22.61 39.88
CA VAL A 66 -11.55 -21.48 39.32
C VAL A 66 -11.67 -21.62 37.81
N ALA A 67 -12.90 -21.59 37.30
CA ALA A 67 -13.18 -21.69 35.88
C ALA A 67 -13.21 -20.31 35.21
N TYR A 68 -12.62 -20.23 34.02
CA TYR A 68 -12.56 -19.05 33.17
C TYR A 68 -12.97 -19.44 31.76
N MET A 69 -14.04 -18.84 31.23
CA MET A 69 -14.48 -19.06 29.86
C MET A 69 -13.62 -18.21 28.92
N LEU A 70 -12.91 -18.89 28.01
CA LEU A 70 -11.99 -18.27 27.07
C LEU A 70 -12.71 -17.77 25.81
N GLY A 71 -13.77 -18.46 25.39
CA GLY A 71 -14.51 -18.17 24.17
C GLY A 71 -14.95 -19.45 23.47
N PRO A 72 -15.41 -19.35 22.21
CA PRO A 72 -15.95 -20.48 21.49
C PRO A 72 -14.83 -21.45 21.05
N THR A 73 -15.16 -22.73 20.95
CA THR A 73 -14.23 -23.75 20.44
C THR A 73 -14.02 -23.66 18.93
N ARG A 74 -14.97 -23.04 18.22
CA ARG A 74 -14.89 -22.75 16.79
C ARG A 74 -14.92 -21.24 16.60
N PRO A 75 -13.96 -20.65 15.88
CA PRO A 75 -14.01 -19.24 15.54
C PRO A 75 -15.31 -18.92 14.80
N LYS A 76 -15.99 -17.86 15.22
CA LYS A 76 -17.13 -17.32 14.48
C LYS A 76 -16.63 -16.47 13.30
N PRO A 77 -17.35 -16.43 12.17
CA PRO A 77 -16.92 -15.70 11.00
C PRO A 77 -16.92 -14.20 11.29
N THR A 78 -15.79 -13.52 11.07
CA THR A 78 -15.68 -12.07 11.35
C THR A 78 -15.99 -11.20 10.13
N ASN A 79 -16.23 -11.80 8.97
CA ASN A 79 -16.54 -11.12 7.72
C ASN A 79 -17.64 -11.90 6.98
N GLY A 80 -18.37 -11.20 6.12
CA GLY A 80 -19.29 -11.83 5.18
C GLY A 80 -19.78 -10.85 4.12
N VAL A 81 -20.67 -11.32 3.26
CA VAL A 81 -21.33 -10.52 2.23
C VAL A 81 -22.83 -10.58 2.45
N ILE A 82 -23.51 -9.44 2.46
CA ILE A 82 -24.95 -9.41 2.65
C ILE A 82 -25.64 -10.08 1.46
N ALA A 83 -26.43 -11.12 1.72
CA ALA A 83 -27.23 -11.78 0.69
C ALA A 83 -28.61 -11.11 0.54
N THR A 84 -29.31 -10.90 1.66
CA THR A 84 -30.65 -10.27 1.68
C THR A 84 -30.82 -9.44 2.95
N ILE A 85 -31.72 -8.46 2.90
CA ILE A 85 -32.06 -7.58 4.03
C ILE A 85 -33.57 -7.53 4.17
N ALA A 86 -34.06 -7.74 5.39
CA ALA A 86 -35.46 -7.58 5.73
C ALA A 86 -35.62 -7.20 7.21
N GLY A 87 -36.41 -6.17 7.50
CA GLY A 87 -36.85 -5.85 8.86
C GLY A 87 -35.75 -5.57 9.88
N GLY A 88 -34.62 -4.95 9.47
CA GLY A 88 -33.50 -4.66 10.37
C GLY A 88 -32.55 -5.85 10.62
N VAL A 89 -32.75 -6.94 9.88
CA VAL A 89 -31.88 -8.12 9.89
C VAL A 89 -31.34 -8.33 8.47
N ALA A 90 -30.06 -8.63 8.38
CA ALA A 90 -29.39 -8.99 7.14
C ALA A 90 -28.96 -10.46 7.21
N SER A 91 -29.35 -11.25 6.21
CA SER A 91 -28.81 -12.60 6.03
C SER A 91 -27.46 -12.45 5.34
N VAL A 92 -26.37 -12.75 6.05
CA VAL A 92 -25.00 -12.60 5.61
C VAL A 92 -24.41 -13.96 5.23
N GLN A 93 -23.86 -14.04 4.02
CA GLN A 93 -23.09 -15.19 3.57
C GLN A 93 -21.66 -15.08 4.09
N THR A 94 -21.21 -16.09 4.84
CA THR A 94 -19.84 -16.20 5.35
C THR A 94 -19.15 -17.45 4.78
N ASP A 95 -17.87 -17.60 5.07
CA ASP A 95 -17.08 -18.81 4.79
C ASP A 95 -17.54 -20.03 5.59
N LEU A 96 -18.20 -19.80 6.73
CA LEU A 96 -18.72 -20.83 7.63
C LEU A 96 -20.23 -21.09 7.46
N GLY A 97 -20.87 -20.46 6.48
CA GLY A 97 -22.30 -20.60 6.21
C GLY A 97 -23.05 -19.27 6.27
N ARG A 98 -24.37 -19.35 6.27
CA ARG A 98 -25.24 -18.18 6.32
C ARG A 98 -25.60 -17.88 7.77
N VAL A 99 -25.52 -16.60 8.14
CA VAL A 99 -25.87 -16.11 9.48
C VAL A 99 -26.79 -14.91 9.37
N ASP A 100 -27.75 -14.80 10.29
CA ASP A 100 -28.58 -13.60 10.41
C ASP A 100 -27.87 -12.62 11.34
N ALA A 101 -27.64 -11.41 10.84
CA ALA A 101 -26.94 -10.34 11.56
C ALA A 101 -27.83 -9.11 11.68
N THR A 102 -27.93 -8.57 12.89
CA THR A 102 -28.63 -7.32 13.18
C THR A 102 -27.70 -6.12 12.93
N PHE A 103 -28.30 -4.94 12.78
CA PHE A 103 -27.55 -3.70 12.55
C PHE A 103 -28.31 -2.47 13.08
N ASP A 104 -27.60 -1.36 13.26
CA ASP A 104 -28.16 -0.14 13.85
C ASP A 104 -29.31 0.43 12.99
N LEU A 105 -30.39 0.84 13.65
CA LEU A 105 -31.47 1.58 13.04
C LEU A 105 -30.92 2.90 12.47
N GLY A 106 -31.20 3.16 11.19
CA GLY A 106 -30.72 4.35 10.47
C GLY A 106 -29.46 4.12 9.63
N ARG A 107 -28.82 2.95 9.73
CA ARG A 107 -27.83 2.53 8.73
C ARG A 107 -28.51 1.76 7.59
N THR A 108 -28.20 2.17 6.37
CA THR A 108 -28.64 1.49 5.16
C THR A 108 -27.54 0.59 4.65
N TYR A 109 -27.88 -0.66 4.40
CA TYR A 109 -27.00 -1.64 3.75
C TYR A 109 -27.68 -2.16 2.49
N SER A 110 -26.91 -2.75 1.58
CA SER A 110 -27.40 -3.36 0.35
C SER A 110 -26.95 -4.81 0.23
N SER A 111 -27.72 -5.60 -0.53
CA SER A 111 -27.24 -6.92 -0.98
C SER A 111 -25.95 -6.74 -1.79
N GLY A 112 -24.95 -7.57 -1.51
CA GLY A 112 -23.62 -7.50 -2.11
C GLY A 112 -22.59 -6.74 -1.27
N ASP A 113 -23.00 -6.00 -0.24
CA ASP A 113 -22.04 -5.31 0.63
C ASP A 113 -21.17 -6.31 1.39
N ALA A 114 -19.84 -6.18 1.27
CA ALA A 114 -18.91 -6.85 2.16
C ALA A 114 -18.99 -6.19 3.54
N VAL A 115 -19.12 -6.96 4.62
CA VAL A 115 -19.34 -6.44 5.97
C VAL A 115 -18.40 -7.05 6.99
N LYS A 116 -18.13 -6.29 8.06
CA LYS A 116 -17.46 -6.76 9.26
C LYS A 116 -18.50 -7.17 10.31
N LEU A 117 -18.32 -8.36 10.88
CA LEU A 117 -19.21 -8.94 11.88
C LEU A 117 -18.57 -8.90 13.27
N LEU A 118 -19.38 -8.56 14.28
CA LEU A 118 -19.07 -8.69 15.70
C LEU A 118 -19.97 -9.73 16.33
N TRP A 119 -19.41 -10.53 17.24
CA TRP A 119 -20.14 -11.54 17.98
C TRP A 119 -20.11 -11.18 19.47
N GLY A 120 -21.28 -10.81 19.97
CA GLY A 120 -21.56 -10.54 21.37
C GLY A 120 -22.84 -11.27 21.70
N ASP A 121 -23.96 -10.57 21.85
CA ASP A 121 -25.29 -11.16 22.00
C ASP A 121 -25.92 -11.48 20.63
N GLY A 122 -25.29 -12.41 19.89
CA GLY A 122 -25.59 -12.70 18.50
C GLY A 122 -24.68 -11.95 17.50
N CYS A 123 -24.99 -12.09 16.21
CA CYS A 123 -24.21 -11.51 15.13
C CYS A 123 -24.64 -10.07 14.84
N TRP A 124 -23.69 -9.14 14.86
CA TRP A 124 -23.93 -7.72 14.58
C TRP A 124 -23.07 -7.21 13.43
N ILE A 125 -23.64 -6.43 12.52
CA ILE A 125 -22.89 -5.75 11.45
C ILE A 125 -22.27 -4.46 12.01
N LEU A 126 -20.94 -4.45 12.13
CA LEU A 126 -20.18 -3.26 12.54
C LEU A 126 -20.17 -2.17 11.46
N GLY A 127 -20.20 -2.59 10.19
CA GLY A 127 -20.18 -1.69 9.03
C GLY A 127 -19.79 -2.43 7.76
N VAL A 128 -19.95 -1.71 6.64
CA VAL A 128 -19.42 -2.14 5.35
C VAL A 128 -17.89 -2.14 5.43
N ARG A 129 -17.30 -3.24 5.00
CA ARG A 129 -15.87 -3.40 4.89
C ARG A 129 -15.46 -2.66 3.62
N SER A 130 -14.65 -1.61 3.77
CA SER A 130 -13.93 -1.04 2.63
C SER A 130 -12.81 -2.02 2.28
N ASP A 131 -13.05 -2.93 1.35
CA ASP A 131 -12.03 -3.74 0.69
C ASP A 131 -11.26 -2.97 -0.38
N VAL A 132 -11.63 -1.71 -0.59
CA VAL A 132 -10.85 -0.70 -1.30
C VAL A 132 -10.19 0.18 -0.21
N PRO A 133 -8.88 0.51 -0.24
CA PRO A 133 -8.45 1.74 0.41
C PRO A 133 -9.41 2.84 -0.04
N PRO A 134 -9.88 3.76 0.83
CA PRO A 134 -10.72 4.85 0.35
C PRO A 134 -10.04 5.41 -0.88
N ASP A 135 -10.76 5.47 -2.01
CA ASP A 135 -10.24 6.19 -3.17
C ASP A 135 -9.74 7.52 -2.61
N PRO A 136 -8.48 7.92 -2.89
CA PRO A 136 -7.98 9.19 -2.41
C PRO A 136 -9.05 10.22 -2.75
N GLU A 137 -9.54 10.91 -1.72
CA GLU A 137 -10.69 11.82 -1.77
C GLU A 137 -10.72 12.46 -3.15
N VAL A 138 -11.66 12.05 -4.01
CA VAL A 138 -11.75 12.66 -5.35
C VAL A 138 -12.00 14.13 -5.02
N PRO A 139 -11.05 15.04 -5.32
CA PRO A 139 -11.28 16.44 -5.05
C PRO A 139 -12.61 16.79 -5.70
N PRO A 140 -13.47 17.62 -5.07
CA PRO A 140 -14.73 18.03 -5.67
C PRO A 140 -14.48 18.31 -7.15
N ALA A 141 -15.26 17.67 -8.02
CA ALA A 141 -15.06 17.70 -9.48
C ALA A 141 -14.55 19.09 -9.84
N PRO A 142 -13.33 19.24 -10.38
CA PRO A 142 -12.66 20.52 -10.41
C PRO A 142 -13.63 21.51 -11.04
N GLY A 143 -14.14 22.43 -10.22
CA GLY A 143 -14.87 23.57 -10.71
C GLY A 143 -13.99 24.15 -11.80
N GLY A 144 -14.50 24.22 -13.03
CA GLY A 144 -13.76 24.48 -14.27
C GLY A 144 -12.88 25.71 -14.16
N GLY A 145 -11.70 25.50 -13.60
CA GLY A 145 -10.75 26.52 -13.21
C GLY A 145 -9.39 25.94 -13.53
N GLY A 146 -8.96 26.19 -14.75
CA GLY A 146 -7.64 25.85 -15.25
C GLY A 146 -6.56 26.39 -14.32
N GLY A 147 -6.12 25.54 -13.39
CA GLY A 147 -5.19 25.90 -12.34
C GLY A 147 -3.76 25.62 -12.80
N ARG A 148 -2.85 26.58 -12.54
CA ARG A 148 -1.42 26.36 -12.72
C ARG A 148 -0.92 25.29 -11.74
N ARG A 149 -0.41 24.17 -12.26
CA ARG A 149 0.16 23.05 -11.49
C ARG A 149 1.66 22.93 -11.72
N THR A 150 2.40 22.53 -10.69
CA THR A 150 3.85 22.21 -10.80
C THR A 150 4.11 20.81 -10.24
N VAL A 151 4.73 19.95 -11.04
CA VAL A 151 5.04 18.56 -10.67
C VAL A 151 6.52 18.26 -10.97
N THR A 152 7.13 17.37 -10.20
CA THR A 152 8.50 16.89 -10.45
C THR A 152 8.50 15.39 -10.72
N PHE A 153 9.12 14.98 -11.82
CA PHE A 153 9.24 13.60 -12.29
C PHE A 153 10.68 13.13 -12.13
N THR A 154 10.92 12.15 -11.26
CA THR A 154 12.23 11.50 -11.16
C THR A 154 12.39 10.44 -12.24
N ALA A 155 13.57 10.35 -12.83
CA ALA A 155 13.92 9.25 -13.72
C ALA A 155 13.92 7.92 -12.95
N ILE A 156 13.43 6.85 -13.59
CA ILE A 156 13.44 5.49 -13.02
C ILE A 156 14.77 4.78 -13.27
N ASP A 157 15.49 5.18 -14.32
CA ASP A 157 16.80 4.63 -14.69
C ASP A 157 17.57 5.65 -15.54
N SER A 158 18.88 5.47 -15.63
CA SER A 158 19.77 6.21 -16.51
C SER A 158 20.92 5.36 -17.02
N GLY A 159 21.63 5.85 -18.03
CA GLY A 159 22.89 5.25 -18.42
C GLY A 159 23.57 5.90 -19.61
N ALA A 160 24.71 5.30 -19.97
CA ALA A 160 25.46 5.59 -21.19
C ALA A 160 25.50 4.36 -22.09
N TYR A 161 25.36 4.59 -23.40
CA TYR A 161 25.42 3.57 -24.43
C TYR A 161 26.54 3.91 -25.44
N GLU A 162 27.36 2.91 -25.77
CA GLU A 162 28.33 2.94 -26.88
C GLU A 162 28.04 1.75 -27.82
N ASN A 163 28.37 0.53 -27.37
CA ASN A 163 27.97 -0.73 -28.02
C ASN A 163 26.95 -1.52 -27.18
N SER A 164 26.89 -1.21 -25.89
CA SER A 164 25.93 -1.71 -24.90
C SER A 164 25.74 -0.64 -23.82
N TRP A 165 24.72 -0.81 -22.99
CA TRP A 165 24.58 -0.01 -21.77
C TRP A 165 25.59 -0.48 -20.73
N TRP A 166 26.62 0.33 -20.47
CA TRP A 166 27.79 -0.13 -19.70
C TRP A 166 27.95 0.56 -18.34
N GLN A 167 27.19 1.62 -18.08
CA GLN A 167 27.18 2.30 -16.78
C GLN A 167 25.89 3.11 -16.58
N ASN A 168 25.67 3.55 -15.34
CA ASN A 168 24.51 4.36 -14.96
C ASN A 168 24.70 5.88 -15.15
N ASP A 169 25.94 6.37 -15.13
CA ASP A 169 26.21 7.79 -15.44
C ASP A 169 25.78 8.13 -16.87
N VAL A 170 25.29 9.35 -17.05
CA VAL A 170 24.85 9.83 -18.36
C VAL A 170 26.03 10.51 -19.03
N TRP A 171 26.45 9.99 -20.17
CA TRP A 171 27.58 10.52 -20.93
C TRP A 171 27.10 11.09 -22.25
N CYS A 172 27.68 12.21 -22.64
CA CYS A 172 27.59 12.75 -23.99
C CYS A 172 29.03 12.87 -24.50
N SER A 173 29.41 12.01 -25.45
CA SER A 173 30.70 12.10 -26.12
C SER A 173 30.57 11.70 -27.59
N ALA A 174 31.64 11.82 -28.36
CA ALA A 174 31.66 11.39 -29.76
C ALA A 174 31.27 9.91 -29.98
N ARG A 175 31.41 9.06 -28.97
CA ARG A 175 31.07 7.62 -29.03
C ARG A 175 29.95 7.21 -28.08
N ASN A 176 29.55 8.08 -27.16
CA ASN A 176 28.58 7.74 -26.12
C ASN A 176 27.35 8.64 -26.23
N ILE A 177 26.20 8.00 -26.19
CA ILE A 177 24.93 8.65 -25.93
C ILE A 177 24.51 8.37 -24.49
N GLY A 178 23.75 9.28 -23.90
CA GLY A 178 23.34 9.19 -22.51
C GLY A 178 21.85 9.47 -22.38
N ALA A 179 21.15 8.71 -21.56
CA ALA A 179 19.69 8.82 -21.44
C ALA A 179 19.19 8.64 -20.01
N TRP A 180 18.05 9.27 -19.74
CA TRP A 180 17.19 9.08 -18.58
C TRP A 180 15.84 8.55 -19.02
N PHE A 181 15.34 7.55 -18.31
CA PHE A 181 14.09 6.85 -18.59
C PHE A 181 13.08 7.19 -17.50
N TYR A 182 11.79 7.38 -17.86
CA TYR A 182 10.76 7.83 -16.91
C TYR A 182 9.53 6.93 -16.88
N GLY A 183 9.53 5.81 -17.61
CA GLY A 183 8.35 4.97 -17.75
C GLY A 183 7.20 5.73 -18.42
N ASN A 184 6.03 5.65 -17.80
CA ASN A 184 4.81 6.33 -18.25
C ASN A 184 4.49 7.59 -17.43
N LYS A 185 5.38 8.02 -16.52
CA LYS A 185 5.06 9.03 -15.49
C LYS A 185 4.51 10.35 -16.06
N PHE A 186 5.07 10.86 -17.16
CA PHE A 186 4.57 12.10 -17.78
C PHE A 186 3.15 11.93 -18.32
N ARG A 187 2.95 10.87 -19.11
CA ARG A 187 1.66 10.55 -19.74
C ARG A 187 0.56 10.29 -18.73
N ASP A 188 0.87 9.57 -17.67
CA ASP A 188 -0.13 9.19 -16.67
C ASP A 188 -0.45 10.35 -15.68
N THR A 189 0.30 11.47 -15.73
CA THR A 189 0.16 12.58 -14.76
C THR A 189 -0.26 13.90 -15.38
N ILE A 190 0.16 14.21 -16.62
CA ILE A 190 -0.14 15.48 -17.29
C ILE A 190 -1.25 15.21 -18.30
N PRO A 191 -2.43 15.85 -18.17
CA PRO A 191 -3.51 15.70 -19.14
C PRO A 191 -3.08 16.10 -20.57
N ASP A 192 -3.64 15.43 -21.58
CA ASP A 192 -3.31 15.67 -22.98
C ASP A 192 -3.66 17.10 -23.44
N ASP A 193 -4.69 17.72 -22.86
CA ASP A 193 -5.12 19.09 -23.13
C ASP A 193 -4.34 20.16 -22.34
N ALA A 194 -3.48 19.74 -21.40
CA ALA A 194 -2.70 20.67 -20.59
C ALA A 194 -1.68 21.44 -21.43
N SER A 195 -1.58 22.76 -21.20
CA SER A 195 -0.57 23.62 -21.80
C SER A 195 0.67 23.70 -20.91
N ILE A 196 1.82 23.24 -21.42
CA ILE A 196 3.09 23.29 -20.68
C ILE A 196 3.63 24.73 -20.66
N ILE A 197 3.73 25.31 -19.48
CA ILE A 197 4.24 26.68 -19.27
C ILE A 197 5.76 26.68 -19.16
N SER A 198 6.33 25.74 -18.41
CA SER A 198 7.78 25.63 -18.25
C SER A 198 8.22 24.22 -17.94
N ALA A 199 9.44 23.89 -18.36
CA ALA A 199 10.08 22.62 -18.09
C ALA A 199 11.54 22.87 -17.70
N ARG A 200 12.01 22.20 -16.64
CA ARG A 200 13.39 22.23 -16.19
C ARG A 200 13.86 20.83 -15.86
N ILE A 201 15.11 20.49 -16.18
CA ILE A 201 15.75 19.23 -15.81
C ILE A 201 16.89 19.49 -14.82
N TYR A 202 17.02 18.64 -13.81
CA TYR A 202 18.14 18.67 -12.88
C TYR A 202 19.32 17.87 -13.42
N LEU A 203 20.46 18.54 -13.57
CA LEU A 203 21.66 17.97 -14.17
C LEU A 203 22.81 18.02 -13.16
N PRO A 204 23.21 16.88 -12.56
CA PRO A 204 24.37 16.79 -11.67
C PRO A 204 25.67 16.62 -12.49
N GLN A 205 26.07 17.68 -13.18
CA GLN A 205 27.20 17.63 -14.11
C GLN A 205 28.53 17.52 -13.37
N THR A 206 29.32 16.50 -13.72
CA THR A 206 30.67 16.29 -13.19
C THR A 206 31.73 16.81 -14.16
N LYS A 207 31.47 16.72 -15.47
CA LYS A 207 32.35 17.21 -16.53
C LYS A 207 31.57 17.92 -17.63
N ASN A 208 32.13 19.01 -18.13
CA ASN A 208 31.59 19.78 -19.27
C ASN A 208 32.71 20.03 -20.26
N LEU A 209 32.59 19.56 -21.51
CA LEU A 209 33.51 19.89 -22.58
C LEU A 209 32.78 19.82 -23.93
N GLY A 210 32.61 20.95 -24.61
CA GLY A 210 31.97 21.00 -25.93
C GLY A 210 30.45 20.83 -25.89
N ALA A 211 29.84 20.83 -27.08
CA ALA A 211 28.40 20.78 -27.27
C ALA A 211 27.80 19.47 -26.74
N ALA A 212 26.64 19.59 -26.08
CA ALA A 212 25.86 18.45 -25.59
C ALA A 212 24.43 18.52 -26.18
N PRO A 213 24.22 18.00 -27.39
CA PRO A 213 22.91 18.04 -28.05
C PRO A 213 21.90 17.22 -27.24
N PHE A 214 20.87 17.88 -26.73
CA PHE A 214 19.87 17.31 -25.83
C PHE A 214 18.52 17.17 -26.53
N GLY A 215 17.86 16.03 -26.36
CA GLY A 215 16.57 15.77 -26.97
C GLY A 215 15.78 14.69 -26.23
N ARG A 216 14.72 14.21 -26.89
CA ARG A 216 13.85 13.14 -26.38
C ARG A 216 14.07 11.84 -27.13
N HIS A 217 13.77 10.71 -26.49
CA HIS A 217 13.69 9.38 -27.12
C HIS A 217 12.38 8.68 -26.74
N GLY A 218 11.94 7.70 -27.55
CA GLY A 218 10.63 7.04 -27.41
C GLY A 218 10.60 5.79 -26.53
N PHE A 219 11.60 5.59 -25.65
CA PHE A 219 11.71 4.38 -24.83
C PHE A 219 11.35 4.66 -23.38
N ALA A 220 10.35 3.96 -22.86
CA ALA A 220 9.88 4.08 -21.47
C ALA A 220 10.92 3.55 -20.46
N THR A 221 11.63 2.48 -20.84
CA THR A 221 12.69 1.82 -20.07
C THR A 221 13.93 1.64 -20.95
N LYS A 222 15.06 1.32 -20.32
CA LYS A 222 16.33 1.09 -21.01
C LYS A 222 16.22 -0.08 -22.01
N PRO A 223 16.35 0.14 -23.33
CA PRO A 223 16.29 -0.94 -24.32
C PRO A 223 17.60 -1.73 -24.38
N VAL A 224 17.61 -2.85 -25.11
CA VAL A 224 18.85 -3.62 -25.36
C VAL A 224 19.85 -2.83 -26.23
N GLY A 225 19.35 -2.07 -27.21
CA GLY A 225 20.16 -1.29 -28.15
C GLY A 225 20.27 0.19 -27.81
N ALA A 226 20.79 0.97 -28.77
CA ALA A 226 20.84 2.42 -28.69
C ALA A 226 19.42 3.04 -28.68
N VAL A 227 19.28 4.20 -28.05
CA VAL A 227 18.10 5.05 -28.25
C VAL A 227 18.33 6.01 -29.41
N THR A 228 17.26 6.30 -30.16
CA THR A 228 17.26 7.36 -31.18
C THR A 228 16.67 8.63 -30.60
N PHE A 229 17.36 9.76 -30.77
CA PHE A 229 16.90 11.05 -30.28
C PHE A 229 16.18 11.86 -31.37
N ALA A 230 15.15 12.59 -30.95
CA ALA A 230 14.40 13.55 -31.75
C ALA A 230 14.33 14.91 -31.04
N ALA A 231 14.00 15.96 -31.80
CA ALA A 231 13.90 17.34 -31.30
C ALA A 231 15.15 17.79 -30.53
N VAL A 232 16.32 17.49 -31.09
CA VAL A 232 17.61 17.74 -30.46
C VAL A 232 17.99 19.22 -30.57
N SER A 233 18.39 19.82 -29.46
CA SER A 233 18.88 21.20 -29.38
C SER A 233 19.94 21.33 -28.29
N GLU A 234 20.75 22.38 -28.33
CA GLU A 234 21.66 22.66 -27.22
C GLU A 234 20.89 23.17 -26.02
N LEU A 235 21.23 22.68 -24.83
CA LEU A 235 20.73 23.28 -23.60
C LEU A 235 21.39 24.65 -23.40
N PRO A 236 20.63 25.70 -23.08
CA PRO A 236 21.22 26.99 -22.78
C PRO A 236 22.21 26.82 -21.61
N GLU A 237 23.50 27.12 -21.86
CA GLU A 237 24.50 27.14 -20.81
C GLU A 237 24.11 28.18 -19.76
N VAL A 238 23.97 27.76 -18.50
CA VAL A 238 23.98 28.72 -17.38
C VAL A 238 25.43 28.83 -16.97
N SER A 239 26.06 29.93 -17.36
CA SER A 239 27.44 30.25 -17.05
C SER A 239 27.76 29.99 -15.57
N GLY A 240 28.83 29.25 -15.31
CA GLY A 240 29.44 29.11 -13.98
C GLY A 240 28.87 28.02 -13.04
N ARG A 241 27.71 27.40 -13.32
CA ARG A 241 27.21 26.28 -12.50
C ARG A 241 27.40 24.97 -13.23
N ARG A 242 28.03 23.97 -12.60
CA ARG A 242 28.10 22.60 -13.13
C ARG A 242 26.80 21.85 -12.84
N THR A 243 26.34 21.88 -11.59
CA THR A 243 25.13 21.18 -11.15
C THR A 243 23.92 22.09 -11.00
N GLY A 244 22.72 21.62 -11.38
CA GLY A 244 21.45 22.23 -10.99
C GLY A 244 20.33 22.11 -12.01
N TRP A 245 19.24 22.83 -11.74
CA TRP A 245 18.05 22.91 -12.59
C TRP A 245 18.26 23.79 -13.82
N ARG A 246 18.17 23.21 -15.01
CA ARG A 246 18.28 23.91 -16.31
C ARG A 246 16.96 23.88 -17.07
N SER A 247 16.63 24.99 -17.72
CA SER A 247 15.45 25.05 -18.58
C SER A 247 15.64 24.16 -19.80
N ILE A 248 14.57 23.47 -20.21
CA ILE A 248 14.53 22.66 -21.42
C ILE A 248 13.36 23.12 -22.31
N PRO A 249 13.41 22.88 -23.63
CA PRO A 249 12.29 23.21 -24.51
C PRO A 249 11.01 22.49 -24.04
N VAL A 250 9.93 23.26 -23.86
CA VAL A 250 8.64 22.73 -23.38
C VAL A 250 8.06 21.69 -24.34
N GLY A 251 8.34 21.80 -25.64
CA GLY A 251 7.91 20.84 -26.66
C GLY A 251 8.44 19.41 -26.44
N LEU A 252 9.55 19.23 -25.71
CA LEU A 252 10.01 17.91 -25.31
C LEU A 252 9.04 17.25 -24.34
N ILE A 253 8.55 18.01 -23.35
CA ILE A 253 7.61 17.54 -22.33
C ILE A 253 6.19 17.44 -22.90
N ASP A 254 5.81 18.40 -23.72
CA ASP A 254 4.52 18.40 -24.41
C ASP A 254 4.35 17.12 -25.27
N HIS A 255 5.42 16.63 -25.90
CA HIS A 255 5.37 15.34 -26.57
C HIS A 255 5.22 14.15 -25.59
N LEU A 256 5.94 14.17 -24.45
CA LEU A 256 5.95 13.09 -23.47
C LEU A 256 4.66 12.99 -22.63
N LYS A 257 3.79 14.01 -22.65
CA LYS A 257 2.46 13.90 -22.02
C LYS A 257 1.52 12.97 -22.78
N SER A 258 1.75 12.77 -24.09
CA SER A 258 0.92 11.86 -24.91
C SER A 258 1.70 10.64 -25.41
N ASN A 259 2.99 10.54 -25.12
CA ASN A 259 3.88 9.48 -25.61
C ASN A 259 4.79 8.99 -24.49
N THR A 260 5.12 7.71 -24.49
CA THR A 260 6.13 7.17 -23.57
C THR A 260 7.53 7.56 -24.03
N GLY A 261 8.46 7.66 -23.09
CA GLY A 261 9.82 8.02 -23.47
C GLY A 261 10.68 8.57 -22.35
N GLY A 262 11.74 9.25 -22.78
CA GLY A 262 12.66 9.92 -21.91
C GLY A 262 13.47 10.99 -22.61
N LEU A 263 14.50 11.45 -21.90
CA LEU A 263 15.33 12.59 -22.28
C LEU A 263 16.79 12.20 -22.20
N GLY A 264 17.63 12.87 -22.97
CA GLY A 264 19.05 12.56 -22.96
C GLY A 264 19.82 13.31 -24.03
N PHE A 265 21.04 12.85 -24.27
CA PHE A 265 21.98 13.49 -25.17
C PHE A 265 22.35 12.60 -26.36
N ALA A 266 22.26 13.17 -27.56
CA ALA A 266 22.43 12.48 -28.84
C ALA A 266 23.89 12.28 -29.28
N GLY A 267 24.84 12.32 -28.34
CA GLY A 267 26.27 12.29 -28.62
C GLY A 267 26.83 13.65 -29.05
N GLY A 268 28.12 13.88 -28.79
CA GLY A 268 28.79 15.17 -28.96
C GLY A 268 29.68 15.53 -27.77
N GLY A 269 30.64 16.44 -27.96
CA GLY A 269 31.51 16.93 -26.89
C GLY A 269 32.18 15.83 -26.04
N TYR A 270 32.28 16.08 -24.74
CA TYR A 270 32.69 15.17 -23.67
C TYR A 270 32.16 15.68 -22.32
N SER A 271 30.87 15.47 -22.09
CA SER A 271 30.15 15.88 -20.89
C SER A 271 29.60 14.68 -20.13
N ILE A 272 29.66 14.74 -18.80
CA ILE A 272 29.27 13.64 -17.91
C ILE A 272 28.37 14.21 -16.81
N TRP A 273 27.28 13.50 -16.54
CA TRP A 273 26.37 13.75 -15.43
C TRP A 273 26.28 12.49 -14.57
N ALA A 274 26.29 12.67 -13.25
CA ALA A 274 26.07 11.56 -12.33
C ALA A 274 24.73 10.88 -12.63
N GLY A 275 24.69 9.55 -12.67
CA GLY A 275 23.47 8.80 -12.94
C GLY A 275 22.52 8.70 -11.74
N THR A 276 21.34 8.11 -11.95
CA THR A 276 20.29 7.93 -10.93
C THR A 276 20.75 7.14 -9.69
N GLN A 277 21.74 6.27 -9.82
CA GLN A 277 22.31 5.49 -8.71
C GLN A 277 23.30 6.30 -7.86
N LYS A 278 23.88 7.38 -8.39
CA LYS A 278 24.79 8.28 -7.66
C LYS A 278 24.08 9.52 -7.13
N ASP A 279 23.10 10.02 -7.86
CA ASP A 279 22.24 11.14 -7.48
C ASP A 279 20.79 10.82 -7.86
N ALA A 280 19.92 10.64 -6.88
CA ALA A 280 18.51 10.31 -7.09
C ALA A 280 17.73 11.43 -7.81
N GLN A 281 18.25 12.67 -7.85
CA GLN A 281 17.70 13.78 -8.62
C GLN A 281 18.23 13.83 -10.05
N SER A 282 19.17 12.97 -10.45
CA SER A 282 19.72 12.96 -11.79
C SER A 282 18.61 12.81 -12.84
N GLY A 283 18.52 13.79 -13.73
CA GLY A 283 17.49 13.83 -14.76
C GLY A 283 16.09 14.12 -14.21
N ALA A 284 15.91 14.51 -12.95
CA ALA A 284 14.58 14.89 -12.48
C ALA A 284 14.04 16.07 -13.31
N VAL A 285 12.79 15.99 -13.76
CA VAL A 285 12.15 17.03 -14.57
C VAL A 285 11.06 17.71 -13.77
N ARG A 286 11.15 19.03 -13.62
CA ARG A 286 10.12 19.88 -13.03
C ARG A 286 9.33 20.53 -14.14
N VAL A 287 8.03 20.29 -14.16
CA VAL A 287 7.10 20.78 -15.18
C VAL A 287 6.06 21.67 -14.51
N THR A 288 5.80 22.83 -15.10
CA THR A 288 4.67 23.69 -14.76
C THR A 288 3.70 23.74 -15.93
N TYR A 289 2.41 23.48 -15.70
CA TYR A 289 1.39 23.46 -16.74
C TYR A 289 0.05 24.03 -16.24
N THR A 290 -0.85 24.36 -17.16
CA THR A 290 -2.26 24.71 -16.89
C THR A 290 -3.15 23.71 -17.61
N THR A 291 -4.20 23.27 -16.92
CA THR A 291 -5.32 22.52 -17.50
C THR A 291 -6.48 23.46 -17.82
#